data_AF-A0A8I0A7A9-F1
#
_entry.id   AF-A0A8I0A7A9-F1
#
_cell.length_a   1.000
_cell.length_b   1.000
_cell.length_c   1.000
_cell.angle_alpha   90.00
_cell.angle_beta   90.00
_cell.angle_gamma   90.00
#
_symmetry.space_group_name_H-M   'P 1'
#
loop_
_entity.id
_entity.type
_entity.pdbx_description
1 polymer ?
#
loop_
_entity_poly.entity_id
_entity_poly.type
_entity_poly.pdbx_seq_one_letter_code
_entity_poly.pdbx_strand_id
1 'polypeptide(L)'
;MNNFNYKMGKILIGDDVIKEDLYFFNGYGGFDNYSMSYKIKLRDFITTPAPWINVISNEDFGFHVSESGSAYTWCQNSRENKLTSWSNDWIVDPLSEALYIRDDGARKYFSITPEPVRDEDVYDIEHGFGYSIFKHTANNISGELTMFCPKDKKLKLCKVLLENKSLEGKGLTLFYYSSMVLGVYSYKSAKYISTNIEENFIYAQNPFNKYFYKNKTYLTILDCEAYGFREQLQDSMSLGILDSMASLCYY
;
A
#
# COMPACT_ATOMS: atom_id res chain seq x y z
N MET A 1 -15.35 -1.36 -37.48
CA MET A 1 -14.13 -2.12 -37.17
C MET A 1 -12.95 -1.26 -37.61
N ASN A 2 -12.36 -0.48 -36.70
CA ASN A 2 -11.16 0.29 -37.00
C ASN A 2 -9.94 -0.53 -36.59
N ASN A 3 -9.21 -1.04 -37.59
CA ASN A 3 -7.92 -1.70 -37.41
C ASN A 3 -6.88 -0.64 -37.03
N PHE A 4 -6.62 -0.49 -35.73
CA PHE A 4 -5.43 0.21 -35.26
C PHE A 4 -4.24 -0.76 -35.26
N ASN A 5 -3.38 -0.62 -36.27
CA ASN A 5 -2.08 -1.28 -36.29
C ASN A 5 -1.11 -0.51 -35.37
N TYR A 6 -1.01 -0.92 -34.10
CA TYR A 6 0.00 -0.40 -33.20
C TYR A 6 1.34 -1.10 -33.46
N LYS A 7 2.38 -0.31 -33.76
CA LYS A 7 3.76 -0.81 -33.81
C LYS A 7 4.29 -0.95 -32.38
N MET A 8 4.81 -2.13 -32.07
CA MET A 8 5.53 -2.38 -30.81
C MET A 8 6.77 -1.48 -30.76
N GLY A 9 6.83 -0.59 -29.76
CA GLY A 9 7.98 0.28 -29.55
C GLY A 9 9.16 -0.53 -29.03
N LYS A 10 10.26 -0.59 -29.78
CA LYS A 10 11.57 -0.96 -29.24
C LYS A 10 12.31 0.33 -28.95
N ILE A 11 12.43 0.70 -27.68
CA ILE A 11 13.40 1.72 -27.23
C ILE A 11 14.46 0.99 -26.43
N LEU A 12 15.72 1.19 -26.81
CA LEU A 12 16.90 0.64 -26.13
C LEU A 12 17.15 1.47 -24.86
N ILE A 13 16.99 0.86 -23.70
CA ILE A 13 17.52 1.34 -22.41
C ILE A 13 18.37 0.19 -21.86
N GLY A 14 19.58 0.51 -21.42
CA GLY A 14 20.72 -0.39 -21.23
C GLY A 14 20.43 -1.81 -20.74
N ASP A 15 20.95 -2.76 -21.53
CA ASP A 15 21.43 -4.13 -21.33
C ASP A 15 20.88 -5.08 -20.24
N ASP A 16 19.79 -4.79 -19.53
CA ASP A 16 19.09 -5.79 -18.70
C ASP A 16 17.58 -5.50 -18.55
N VAL A 17 16.89 -5.29 -19.67
CA VAL A 17 15.42 -5.30 -19.70
C VAL A 17 14.97 -6.55 -20.45
N ILE A 18 14.51 -7.56 -19.71
CA ILE A 18 13.66 -8.61 -20.26
C ILE A 18 12.43 -7.90 -20.82
N LYS A 19 12.38 -7.91 -22.15
CA LYS A 19 11.41 -7.27 -23.02
C LYS A 19 10.04 -7.94 -22.84
N GLU A 20 9.29 -7.54 -21.82
CA GLU A 20 7.85 -7.85 -21.74
C GLU A 20 7.13 -7.08 -22.85
N ASP A 21 6.24 -7.75 -23.58
CA ASP A 21 5.44 -7.22 -24.69
C ASP A 21 4.37 -6.23 -24.18
N LEU A 22 4.79 -5.14 -23.54
CA LEU A 22 3.90 -4.11 -23.03
C LEU A 22 3.49 -3.15 -24.15
N TYR A 23 2.19 -2.90 -24.24
CA TYR A 23 1.62 -1.90 -25.12
C TYR A 23 1.84 -0.50 -24.54
N PHE A 24 2.16 0.47 -25.40
CA PHE A 24 2.33 1.89 -25.02
C PHE A 24 3.40 2.13 -23.93
N PHE A 25 4.51 1.39 -23.97
CA PHE A 25 5.61 1.59 -23.03
C PHE A 25 6.19 3.02 -23.12
N ASN A 26 6.29 3.71 -21.97
CA ASN A 26 6.67 5.13 -21.89
C ASN A 26 8.01 5.39 -21.17
N GLY A 27 8.81 4.35 -20.93
CA GLY A 27 10.08 4.43 -20.20
C GLY A 27 9.96 4.00 -18.73
N TYR A 28 8.79 4.17 -18.11
CA TYR A 28 8.51 3.74 -16.74
C TYR A 28 7.61 2.49 -16.71
N GLY A 29 6.66 2.41 -17.64
CA GLY A 29 5.64 1.37 -17.61
C GLY A 29 4.83 1.27 -18.91
N GLY A 30 3.97 0.26 -18.99
CA GLY A 30 3.11 -0.01 -20.15
C GLY A 30 1.98 -0.99 -19.81
N PHE A 31 1.04 -1.15 -20.73
CA PHE A 31 -0.12 -2.04 -20.57
C PHE A 31 0.25 -3.47 -20.92
N ASP A 32 0.02 -4.39 -20.00
CA ASP A 32 0.08 -5.83 -20.26
C ASP A 32 -1.31 -6.32 -20.72
N ASN A 33 -1.38 -6.84 -21.95
CA ASN A 33 -2.63 -7.31 -22.53
C ASN A 33 -3.06 -8.68 -21.97
N TYR A 34 -2.15 -9.44 -21.36
CA TYR A 34 -2.48 -10.73 -20.76
C TYR A 34 -3.17 -10.56 -19.40
N SER A 35 -2.57 -9.78 -18.50
CA SER A 35 -3.14 -9.48 -17.18
C SER A 35 -4.19 -8.36 -17.20
N MET A 36 -4.34 -7.64 -18.32
CA MET A 36 -5.18 -6.45 -18.43
C MET A 36 -4.86 -5.39 -17.35
N SER A 37 -3.57 -5.20 -17.08
CA SER A 37 -3.07 -4.30 -16.06
C SER A 37 -1.99 -3.38 -16.60
N TYR A 38 -1.72 -2.30 -15.89
CA TYR A 38 -0.63 -1.38 -16.19
C TYR A 38 0.56 -1.72 -15.31
N LYS A 39 1.67 -2.11 -15.92
CA LYS A 39 2.92 -2.45 -15.23
C LYS A 39 3.85 -1.25 -15.20
N ILE A 40 4.44 -0.97 -14.05
CA ILE A 40 5.42 0.09 -13.80
C ILE A 40 6.67 -0.57 -13.22
N LYS A 41 7.84 -0.21 -13.73
CA LYS A 41 9.13 -0.68 -13.23
C LYS A 41 9.97 0.52 -12.81
N LEU A 42 10.25 0.61 -11.51
CA LEU A 42 11.10 1.65 -10.93
C LEU A 42 12.41 1.04 -10.44
N ARG A 43 13.52 1.78 -10.55
CA ARG A 43 14.87 1.37 -10.10
C ARG A 43 15.74 2.59 -9.93
N ASP A 44 16.93 2.45 -9.34
CA ASP A 44 17.96 3.49 -9.32
C ASP A 44 17.43 4.84 -8.77
N PHE A 45 16.55 4.79 -7.76
CA PHE A 45 15.85 5.97 -7.20
C PHE A 45 15.02 6.80 -8.19
N ILE A 46 14.79 6.30 -9.40
CA ILE A 46 13.91 6.93 -10.38
C ILE A 46 12.45 6.77 -9.93
N THR A 47 11.73 7.90 -9.94
CA THR A 47 10.30 8.00 -9.70
C THR A 47 9.58 8.45 -10.97
N THR A 48 8.26 8.22 -11.04
CA THR A 48 7.43 8.77 -12.12
C THR A 48 7.39 10.30 -12.04
N PRO A 49 7.13 11.00 -13.16
CA PRO A 49 7.07 12.47 -13.16
C PRO A 49 5.99 13.08 -12.26
N ALA A 50 4.96 12.28 -11.95
CA ALA A 50 3.88 12.57 -11.02
C ALA A 50 3.36 11.23 -10.46
N PRO A 51 2.68 11.23 -9.30
CA PRO A 51 2.08 10.01 -8.75
C PRO A 51 1.07 9.40 -9.73
N TRP A 52 1.33 8.17 -10.14
CA TRP A 52 0.44 7.34 -10.96
C TRP A 52 -0.37 6.46 -10.04
N ILE A 53 -1.65 6.80 -9.88
CA ILE A 53 -2.53 6.13 -8.93
C ILE A 53 -3.42 5.08 -9.59
N ASN A 54 -3.78 4.07 -8.81
CA ASN A 54 -4.90 3.19 -9.06
C ASN A 54 -6.02 3.46 -8.06
N VAL A 55 -7.26 3.54 -8.53
CA VAL A 55 -8.45 3.74 -7.69
C VAL A 55 -9.22 2.44 -7.61
N ILE A 56 -9.35 1.89 -6.40
CA ILE A 56 -9.98 0.60 -6.13
C ILE A 56 -11.16 0.83 -5.19
N SER A 57 -12.37 0.54 -5.65
CA SER A 57 -13.58 0.80 -4.86
C SER A 57 -14.70 -0.18 -5.16
N ASN A 58 -15.62 -0.28 -4.20
CA ASN A 58 -16.95 -0.83 -4.37
C ASN A 58 -18.00 0.27 -4.08
N GLU A 59 -19.27 -0.12 -3.90
CA GLU A 59 -20.38 0.82 -3.70
C GLU A 59 -20.18 1.77 -2.51
N ASP A 60 -19.58 1.27 -1.41
CA ASP A 60 -19.58 1.92 -0.11
C ASP A 60 -18.19 2.10 0.50
N PHE A 61 -17.13 1.72 -0.21
CA PHE A 61 -15.76 1.74 0.30
C PHE A 61 -14.77 1.82 -0.85
N GLY A 62 -13.64 2.48 -0.61
CA GLY A 62 -12.55 2.44 -1.56
C GLY A 62 -11.26 3.00 -1.01
N PHE A 63 -10.22 2.80 -1.78
CA PHE A 63 -8.95 3.44 -1.58
C PHE A 63 -8.31 3.76 -2.93
N HIS A 64 -7.35 4.66 -2.93
CA HIS A 64 -6.37 4.71 -4.00
C HIS A 64 -4.98 4.42 -3.47
N VAL A 65 -4.09 4.01 -4.36
CA VAL A 65 -2.67 3.81 -4.06
C VAL A 65 -1.85 4.26 -5.26
N SER A 66 -0.76 4.98 -5.03
CA SER A 66 0.21 5.36 -6.05
C SER A 66 1.25 4.27 -6.29
N GLU A 67 2.06 4.43 -7.34
CA GLU A 67 3.20 3.58 -7.62
C GLU A 67 4.26 3.61 -6.49
N SER A 68 4.28 4.68 -5.69
CA SER A 68 5.18 4.81 -4.54
C SER A 68 4.70 4.00 -3.32
N GLY A 69 3.42 3.60 -3.29
CA GLY A 69 2.79 2.92 -2.17
C GLY A 69 1.98 3.84 -1.25
N SER A 70 1.95 5.15 -1.52
CA SER A 70 1.09 6.08 -0.79
C SER A 70 -0.37 5.75 -1.04
N ALA A 71 -1.08 5.42 0.02
CA ALA A 71 -2.49 5.06 -0.04
C ALA A 71 -3.36 6.06 0.70
N TYR A 72 -4.61 6.13 0.27
CA TYR A 72 -5.67 6.88 0.95
C TYR A 72 -6.97 6.08 0.86
N THR A 73 -7.60 5.86 2.01
CA THR A 73 -8.76 4.99 2.17
C THR A 73 -9.95 5.76 2.73
N TRP A 74 -11.16 5.46 2.24
CA TRP A 74 -12.42 6.07 2.65
C TRP A 74 -13.55 5.05 2.78
N CYS A 75 -14.60 5.41 3.51
CA CYS A 75 -15.83 4.63 3.59
C CYS A 75 -17.05 5.52 3.36
N GLN A 76 -18.00 5.07 2.54
CA GLN A 76 -19.24 5.74 2.11
C GLN A 76 -19.03 7.02 1.30
N ASN A 77 -18.16 7.92 1.74
CA ASN A 77 -17.92 9.18 1.06
C ASN A 77 -16.42 9.54 1.07
N SER A 78 -15.83 9.60 -0.12
CA SER A 78 -14.41 9.91 -0.35
C SER A 78 -14.02 11.36 -0.06
N ARG A 79 -14.96 12.21 0.34
CA ARG A 79 -14.68 13.58 0.79
C ARG A 79 -14.92 13.73 2.28
N GLU A 80 -16.08 13.27 2.75
CA GLU A 80 -16.61 13.54 4.09
C GLU A 80 -16.18 12.51 5.14
N ASN A 81 -15.78 11.30 4.73
CA ASN A 81 -15.42 10.20 5.63
C ASN A 81 -14.11 9.52 5.19
N LYS A 82 -13.03 10.30 5.24
CA LYS A 82 -11.67 9.80 5.06
C LYS A 82 -11.30 8.93 6.24
N LEU A 83 -10.86 7.70 5.99
CA LEU A 83 -10.33 6.85 7.05
C LEU A 83 -8.87 7.21 7.32
N THR A 84 -8.09 7.35 6.24
CA THR A 84 -6.68 7.75 6.28
C THR A 84 -6.48 9.11 5.59
N SER A 85 -5.33 9.75 5.82
CA SER A 85 -5.06 11.09 5.28
C SER A 85 -4.91 11.06 3.75
N TRP A 86 -5.38 12.14 3.11
CA TRP A 86 -5.17 12.37 1.68
C TRP A 86 -4.42 13.69 1.48
N SER A 87 -3.53 13.73 0.49
CA SER A 87 -2.83 14.93 0.07
C SER A 87 -3.15 15.25 -1.39
N ASN A 88 -3.34 16.53 -1.69
CA ASN A 88 -3.47 17.05 -3.05
C ASN A 88 -2.23 17.85 -3.47
N ASP A 89 -1.08 17.49 -2.91
CA ASP A 89 0.18 18.15 -3.21
C ASP A 89 0.70 17.66 -4.56
N TRP A 90 1.16 18.58 -5.40
CA TRP A 90 1.61 18.36 -6.77
C TRP A 90 3.11 18.03 -6.84
N ILE A 91 3.81 18.17 -5.72
CA ILE A 91 5.24 17.92 -5.56
C ILE A 91 5.46 16.64 -4.75
N VAL A 92 4.68 16.44 -3.69
CA VAL A 92 4.90 15.35 -2.72
C VAL A 92 3.67 14.45 -2.62
N ASP A 93 3.91 13.15 -2.53
CA ASP A 93 2.91 12.13 -2.23
C ASP A 93 3.12 11.55 -0.82
N PRO A 94 2.69 12.26 0.24
CA PRO A 94 2.97 11.87 1.61
C PRO A 94 2.21 10.61 2.01
N LEU A 95 2.93 9.67 2.63
CA LEU A 95 2.36 8.44 3.14
C LEU A 95 1.35 8.68 4.26
N SER A 96 0.13 8.19 4.08
CA SER A 96 -0.84 8.05 5.15
C SER A 96 -0.90 6.62 5.72
N GLU A 97 -0.47 5.65 4.92
CA GLU A 97 -0.37 4.24 5.26
C GLU A 97 1.01 3.75 4.82
N ALA A 98 1.64 2.89 5.60
CA ALA A 98 2.98 2.38 5.27
C ALA A 98 3.18 0.98 5.82
N LEU A 99 3.88 0.13 5.05
CA LEU A 99 4.33 -1.18 5.49
C LEU A 99 5.86 -1.19 5.57
N TYR A 100 6.38 -1.36 6.78
CA TYR A 100 7.81 -1.57 7.01
C TYR A 100 8.05 -3.04 7.28
N ILE A 101 9.20 -3.54 6.83
CA ILE A 101 9.69 -4.89 7.11
C ILE A 101 11.08 -4.74 7.70
N ARG A 102 11.37 -5.50 8.76
CA ARG A 102 12.67 -5.56 9.42
C ARG A 102 13.18 -6.99 9.39
N ASP A 103 14.38 -7.16 8.87
CA ASP A 103 15.16 -8.38 9.10
C ASP A 103 15.73 -8.31 10.52
N ASP A 104 15.29 -9.21 11.41
CA ASP A 104 15.66 -9.18 12.83
C ASP A 104 17.13 -9.56 13.06
N GLY A 105 17.68 -10.41 12.20
CA GLY A 105 19.10 -10.79 12.26
C GLY A 105 20.00 -9.66 11.79
N ALA A 106 19.68 -9.08 10.62
CA ALA A 106 20.47 -7.99 10.04
C ALA A 106 20.19 -6.61 10.67
N ARG A 107 19.07 -6.47 11.40
CA ARG A 107 18.55 -5.21 11.96
C ARG A 107 18.38 -4.10 10.91
N LYS A 108 18.03 -4.48 9.69
CA LYS A 108 17.77 -3.56 8.57
C LYS A 108 16.29 -3.49 8.28
N TYR A 109 15.81 -2.28 7.97
CA TYR A 109 14.45 -2.05 7.50
C TYR A 109 14.42 -1.95 5.97
N PHE A 110 13.33 -2.39 5.37
CA PHE A 110 13.01 -2.23 3.95
C PHE A 110 11.48 -2.20 3.78
N SER A 111 10.99 -1.86 2.59
CA SER A 111 9.56 -1.89 2.26
C SER A 111 9.33 -2.59 0.92
N ILE A 112 8.15 -3.21 0.74
CA ILE A 112 7.78 -3.83 -0.55
C ILE A 112 7.41 -2.74 -1.58
N THR A 113 6.83 -1.65 -1.10
CA THR A 113 6.56 -0.44 -1.87
C THR A 113 7.80 0.47 -1.90
N PRO A 114 7.97 1.30 -2.94
CA PRO A 114 9.07 2.28 -3.02
C PRO A 114 9.26 3.15 -1.78
N GLU A 115 8.16 3.63 -1.22
CA GLU A 115 8.13 4.35 0.05
C GLU A 115 7.48 3.42 1.10
N PRO A 116 7.88 3.43 2.38
CA PRO A 116 8.70 4.42 3.08
C PRO A 116 10.21 4.22 3.06
N VAL A 117 10.73 3.06 2.64
CA VAL A 117 12.17 2.78 2.67
C VAL A 117 12.63 2.44 1.26
N ARG A 118 13.01 3.48 0.52
CA ARG A 118 13.49 3.35 -0.86
C ARG A 118 14.95 2.91 -0.91
N ASP A 119 15.23 2.00 -1.84
CA ASP A 119 16.59 1.65 -2.28
C ASP A 119 16.75 1.76 -3.82
N GLU A 120 17.93 1.36 -4.29
CA GLU A 120 18.32 1.41 -5.71
C GLU A 120 17.81 0.21 -6.52
N ASP A 121 17.36 -0.84 -5.86
CA ASP A 121 16.91 -2.08 -6.48
C ASP A 121 15.58 -1.89 -7.24
N VAL A 122 15.18 -2.94 -7.96
CA VAL A 122 14.00 -2.91 -8.81
C VAL A 122 12.71 -3.06 -7.98
N TYR A 123 11.73 -2.23 -8.30
CA TYR A 123 10.34 -2.33 -7.86
C TYR A 123 9.45 -2.59 -9.07
N ASP A 124 8.75 -3.71 -9.05
CA ASP A 124 7.73 -4.05 -10.03
C ASP A 124 6.36 -3.75 -9.44
N ILE A 125 5.65 -2.79 -10.04
CA ILE A 125 4.30 -2.39 -9.65
C ILE A 125 3.32 -2.78 -10.75
N GLU A 126 2.18 -3.32 -10.36
CA GLU A 126 1.09 -3.65 -11.25
C GLU A 126 -0.20 -3.00 -10.76
N HIS A 127 -0.83 -2.20 -11.61
CA HIS A 127 -2.15 -1.62 -11.37
C HIS A 127 -3.18 -2.31 -12.26
N GLY A 128 -4.00 -3.16 -11.65
CA GLY A 128 -5.06 -3.91 -12.32
C GLY A 128 -6.46 -3.44 -11.93
N PHE A 129 -7.46 -4.06 -12.53
CA PHE A 129 -8.85 -3.80 -12.19
C PHE A 129 -9.21 -4.36 -10.82
N GLY A 130 -9.36 -3.46 -9.84
CA GLY A 130 -9.76 -3.82 -8.48
C GLY A 130 -8.63 -4.27 -7.55
N TYR A 131 -7.38 -4.20 -8.01
CA TYR A 131 -6.20 -4.55 -7.21
C TYR A 131 -4.96 -3.78 -7.65
N SER A 132 -3.98 -3.68 -6.75
CA SER A 132 -2.60 -3.27 -7.06
C SER A 132 -1.63 -4.26 -6.42
N ILE A 133 -0.57 -4.63 -7.16
CA ILE A 133 0.50 -5.52 -6.68
C ILE A 133 1.81 -4.74 -6.68
N PHE A 134 2.59 -4.90 -5.63
CA PHE A 134 3.97 -4.40 -5.53
C PHE A 134 4.88 -5.59 -5.28
N LYS A 135 6.00 -5.65 -5.98
CA LYS A 135 7.04 -6.65 -5.79
C LYS A 135 8.38 -5.99 -5.69
N HIS A 136 9.17 -6.47 -4.75
CA HIS A 136 10.51 -5.97 -4.51
C HIS A 136 11.29 -7.06 -3.77
N THR A 137 12.60 -7.20 -4.00
CA THR A 137 13.44 -8.03 -3.13
C THR A 137 14.56 -7.21 -2.54
N ALA A 138 14.72 -7.32 -1.23
CA ALA A 138 15.80 -6.72 -0.46
C ALA A 138 16.28 -7.71 0.59
N ASN A 139 17.55 -7.63 0.96
CA ASN A 139 18.14 -8.48 2.03
C ASN A 139 17.89 -9.99 1.84
N ASN A 140 17.90 -10.49 0.60
CA ASN A 140 17.56 -11.88 0.24
C ASN A 140 16.13 -12.29 0.62
N ILE A 141 15.19 -11.35 0.67
CA ILE A 141 13.77 -11.59 0.92
C ILE A 141 13.00 -11.04 -0.27
N SER A 142 12.28 -11.91 -0.98
CA SER A 142 11.30 -11.50 -1.98
C SER A 142 10.02 -11.11 -1.28
N GLY A 143 9.54 -9.90 -1.49
CA GLY A 143 8.25 -9.45 -0.98
C GLY A 143 7.26 -9.19 -2.11
N GLU A 144 6.02 -9.60 -1.90
CA GLU A 144 4.88 -9.24 -2.73
C GLU A 144 3.75 -8.70 -1.84
N LEU A 145 3.23 -7.52 -2.18
CA LEU A 145 2.11 -6.87 -1.51
C LEU A 145 0.97 -6.70 -2.51
N THR A 146 -0.14 -7.38 -2.27
CA THR A 146 -1.37 -7.22 -3.03
C THR A 146 -2.39 -6.43 -2.22
N MET A 147 -2.80 -5.27 -2.72
CA MET A 147 -3.87 -4.45 -2.14
C MET A 147 -5.14 -4.58 -2.97
N PHE A 148 -6.28 -4.88 -2.35
CA PHE A 148 -7.57 -4.94 -3.04
C PHE A 148 -8.75 -4.68 -2.09
N CYS A 149 -9.91 -4.40 -2.67
CA CYS A 149 -11.17 -4.24 -1.94
C CYS A 149 -12.18 -5.29 -2.41
N PRO A 150 -12.71 -6.16 -1.52
CA PRO A 150 -13.76 -7.08 -1.90
C PRO A 150 -15.04 -6.34 -2.29
N LYS A 151 -15.78 -6.86 -3.28
CA LYS A 151 -16.97 -6.20 -3.85
C LYS A 151 -18.05 -5.88 -2.82
N ASP A 152 -18.28 -6.78 -1.85
CA ASP A 152 -19.41 -6.69 -0.93
C ASP A 152 -18.98 -6.39 0.53
N LYS A 153 -17.77 -5.85 0.73
CA LYS A 153 -17.21 -5.58 2.06
C LYS A 153 -16.60 -4.20 2.15
N LYS A 154 -16.80 -3.52 3.28
CA LYS A 154 -16.22 -2.19 3.55
C LYS A 154 -14.83 -2.33 4.16
N LEU A 155 -13.93 -2.96 3.41
CA LEU A 155 -12.58 -3.20 3.88
C LEU A 155 -11.54 -3.21 2.76
N LYS A 156 -10.33 -2.81 3.11
CA LYS A 156 -9.12 -2.94 2.31
C LYS A 156 -8.33 -4.14 2.84
N LEU A 157 -7.95 -5.04 1.94
CA LEU A 157 -7.04 -6.14 2.25
C LEU A 157 -5.67 -5.84 1.66
N CYS A 158 -4.64 -5.93 2.51
CA CYS A 158 -3.23 -5.89 2.14
C CYS A 158 -2.65 -7.27 2.37
N LYS A 159 -2.59 -8.13 1.35
CA LYS A 159 -1.99 -9.46 1.44
C LYS A 159 -0.48 -9.34 1.20
N VAL A 160 0.31 -9.75 2.19
CA VAL A 160 1.77 -9.80 2.11
C VAL A 160 2.20 -11.25 1.92
N LEU A 161 3.12 -11.48 0.99
CA LEU A 161 3.81 -12.76 0.79
C LEU A 161 5.32 -12.49 0.84
N LEU A 162 6.02 -13.13 1.76
CA LEU A 162 7.48 -13.09 1.85
C LEU A 162 8.09 -14.44 1.53
N GLU A 163 9.17 -14.43 0.77
CA GLU A 163 9.97 -15.60 0.43
C GLU A 163 11.41 -15.34 0.82
N ASN A 164 11.94 -16.16 1.74
CA ASN A 164 13.34 -16.14 2.09
C ASN A 164 14.17 -16.85 1.01
N LYS A 165 15.00 -16.09 0.29
CA LYS A 165 15.89 -16.58 -0.77
C LYS A 165 17.27 -17.00 -0.25
N SER A 166 17.52 -16.87 1.05
CA SER A 166 18.77 -17.32 1.68
C SER A 166 18.72 -18.78 2.12
N LEU A 167 19.89 -19.35 2.41
CA LEU A 167 20.01 -20.73 2.91
C LEU A 167 19.70 -20.85 4.41
N GLU A 168 19.69 -19.74 5.13
CA GLU A 168 19.49 -19.69 6.58
C GLU A 168 18.09 -19.19 6.91
N GLY A 169 17.51 -19.67 8.02
CA GLY A 169 16.24 -19.17 8.52
C GLY A 169 16.36 -17.70 8.95
N LYS A 170 15.36 -16.88 8.60
CA LYS A 170 15.31 -15.46 8.95
C LYS A 170 14.06 -15.15 9.78
N GLY A 171 14.23 -14.39 10.86
CA GLY A 171 13.12 -13.78 11.60
C GLY A 171 12.78 -12.42 11.01
N LEU A 172 11.50 -12.17 10.73
CA LEU A 172 11.03 -10.96 10.07
C LEU A 172 9.96 -10.24 10.88
N THR A 173 10.10 -8.92 10.98
CA THR A 173 9.18 -8.04 11.72
C THR A 173 8.53 -7.02 10.82
N LEU A 174 7.19 -7.02 10.76
CA LEU A 174 6.44 -6.14 9.87
C LEU A 174 5.58 -5.19 10.67
N PHE A 175 5.62 -3.94 10.24
CA PHE A 175 4.96 -2.83 10.88
C PHE A 175 4.02 -2.22 9.88
N TYR A 176 2.73 -2.22 10.19
CA TYR A 176 1.75 -1.48 9.40
C TYR A 176 1.37 -0.20 10.14
N TYR A 177 1.64 0.93 9.51
CA TYR A 177 1.30 2.26 10.01
C TYR A 177 0.08 2.81 9.26
N SER A 178 -0.80 3.50 9.99
CA SER A 178 -1.97 4.17 9.42
C SER A 178 -2.28 5.47 10.17
N SER A 179 -2.28 6.58 9.44
CA SER A 179 -2.59 7.92 9.95
C SER A 179 -4.09 8.20 9.82
N MET A 180 -4.82 7.96 10.91
CA MET A 180 -6.28 8.04 10.96
C MET A 180 -6.79 9.49 10.87
N VAL A 181 -7.86 9.71 10.10
CA VAL A 181 -8.57 11.00 9.99
C VAL A 181 -10.02 10.91 10.50
N LEU A 182 -10.77 9.89 10.10
CA LEU A 182 -12.19 9.69 10.46
C LEU A 182 -13.05 10.96 10.27
N GLY A 183 -12.89 11.62 9.12
CA GLY A 183 -13.51 12.91 8.83
C GLY A 183 -12.96 13.56 7.57
N VAL A 184 -13.00 14.90 7.50
CA VAL A 184 -12.58 15.63 6.28
C VAL A 184 -11.08 15.97 6.28
N TYR A 185 -10.58 16.48 7.41
CA TYR A 185 -9.22 17.00 7.54
C TYR A 185 -8.60 16.57 8.87
N SER A 186 -7.38 16.02 8.82
CA SER A 186 -6.64 15.54 9.99
C SER A 186 -6.51 16.61 11.08
N TYR A 187 -6.11 17.83 10.73
CA TYR A 187 -5.92 18.93 11.69
C TYR A 187 -7.21 19.35 12.44
N LYS A 188 -8.40 19.00 11.92
CA LYS A 188 -9.67 19.24 12.61
C LYS A 188 -10.12 18.04 13.42
N SER A 189 -9.95 16.83 12.89
CA SER A 189 -10.51 15.60 13.47
C SER A 189 -9.59 14.92 14.47
N ALA A 190 -8.27 15.02 14.34
CA ALA A 190 -7.30 14.26 15.14
C ALA A 190 -7.55 14.34 16.66
N LYS A 191 -7.86 15.52 17.18
CA LYS A 191 -8.16 15.75 18.61
C LYS A 191 -9.43 15.06 19.13
N TYR A 192 -10.27 14.54 18.24
CA TYR A 192 -11.53 13.88 18.56
C TYR A 192 -11.50 12.38 18.28
N ILE A 193 -10.38 11.87 17.74
CA ILE A 193 -10.20 10.45 17.49
C ILE A 193 -9.84 9.79 18.81
N SER A 194 -10.62 8.79 19.21
CA SER A 194 -10.28 7.88 20.30
C SER A 194 -9.96 6.51 19.73
N THR A 195 -8.86 5.92 20.17
CA THR A 195 -8.44 4.56 19.85
C THR A 195 -8.68 3.63 21.04
N ASN A 196 -8.92 2.36 20.76
CA ASN A 196 -8.97 1.29 21.76
C ASN A 196 -8.39 0.01 21.13
N ILE A 197 -7.78 -0.81 21.97
CA ILE A 197 -7.22 -2.10 21.58
C ILE A 197 -8.09 -3.19 22.19
N GLU A 198 -8.54 -4.11 21.34
CA GLU A 198 -9.12 -5.39 21.73
C GLU A 198 -8.15 -6.53 21.37
N GLU A 199 -8.42 -7.76 21.81
CA GLU A 199 -7.48 -8.89 21.70
C GLU A 199 -6.91 -9.05 20.27
N ASN A 200 -7.76 -8.91 19.25
CA ASN A 200 -7.39 -9.20 17.86
C ASN A 200 -7.35 -7.97 16.95
N PHE A 201 -7.70 -6.77 17.43
CA PHE A 201 -7.76 -5.58 16.58
C PHE A 201 -7.62 -4.29 17.38
N ILE A 202 -7.11 -3.24 16.71
CA ILE A 202 -7.20 -1.86 17.18
C ILE A 202 -8.33 -1.17 16.41
N TYR A 203 -9.15 -0.37 17.09
CA TYR A 203 -10.15 0.44 16.43
C TYR A 203 -10.08 1.89 16.85
N ALA A 204 -10.52 2.75 15.93
CA ALA A 204 -10.62 4.18 16.08
C ALA A 204 -12.06 4.63 15.77
N GLN A 205 -12.51 5.64 16.51
CA GLN A 205 -13.81 6.28 16.29
C GLN A 205 -13.68 7.79 16.45
N ASN A 206 -14.55 8.54 15.78
CA ASN A 206 -14.67 9.98 15.94
C ASN A 206 -16.12 10.33 16.34
N PRO A 207 -16.41 10.40 17.66
CA PRO A 207 -17.76 10.69 18.15
C PRO A 207 -18.28 12.08 17.74
N PHE A 208 -17.39 12.99 17.34
CA PHE A 208 -17.72 14.35 16.93
C PHE A 208 -18.04 14.47 15.43
N ASN A 209 -17.99 13.37 14.67
CA ASN A 209 -18.39 13.36 13.28
C ASN A 209 -19.92 13.37 13.15
N LYS A 210 -20.50 14.47 12.64
CA LYS A 210 -21.96 14.66 12.55
C LYS A 210 -22.71 13.51 11.86
N TYR A 211 -22.11 12.90 10.84
CA TYR A 211 -22.78 11.89 10.01
C TYR A 211 -22.33 10.46 10.32
N PHE A 212 -21.10 10.28 10.82
CA PHE A 212 -20.46 8.97 10.99
C PHE A 212 -20.06 8.66 12.45
N TYR A 213 -20.58 9.39 13.44
CA TYR A 213 -20.21 9.26 14.85
C TYR A 213 -20.38 7.86 15.46
N LYS A 214 -21.25 7.02 14.89
CA LYS A 214 -21.48 5.65 15.38
C LYS A 214 -20.49 4.64 14.82
N ASN A 215 -19.78 4.99 13.77
CA ASN A 215 -19.03 4.03 12.99
C ASN A 215 -17.64 3.83 13.59
N LYS A 216 -17.14 2.60 13.50
CA LYS A 216 -15.81 2.23 13.98
C LYS A 216 -14.96 1.77 12.81
N THR A 217 -13.75 2.31 12.74
CA THR A 217 -12.71 1.84 11.82
C THR A 217 -11.75 0.97 12.59
N TYR A 218 -11.50 -0.25 12.13
CA TYR A 218 -10.57 -1.16 12.78
C TYR A 218 -9.45 -1.57 11.85
N LEU A 219 -8.31 -1.89 12.46
CA LEU A 219 -7.16 -2.50 11.85
C LEU A 219 -6.89 -3.82 12.57
N THR A 220 -6.78 -4.90 11.80
CA THR A 220 -6.38 -6.20 12.32
C THR A 220 -5.40 -6.86 11.37
N ILE A 221 -4.64 -7.81 11.91
CA ILE A 221 -3.66 -8.58 11.18
C ILE A 221 -3.91 -10.05 11.49
N LEU A 222 -3.89 -10.89 10.46
CA LEU A 222 -4.32 -12.29 10.51
C LEU A 222 -3.22 -13.18 9.99
N ASP A 223 -2.96 -14.34 10.59
CA ASP A 223 -1.95 -15.34 10.15
C ASP A 223 -0.50 -15.02 10.54
N CYS A 224 -0.28 -14.66 11.81
CA CYS A 224 1.06 -14.38 12.36
C CYS A 224 1.29 -15.10 13.70
N GLU A 225 2.56 -15.43 13.98
CA GLU A 225 2.95 -16.11 15.22
C GLU A 225 2.77 -15.21 16.47
N ALA A 226 3.00 -13.90 16.33
CA ALA A 226 2.82 -12.92 17.39
C ALA A 226 2.50 -11.54 16.79
N TYR A 227 1.62 -10.78 17.43
CA TYR A 227 1.26 -9.42 16.99
C TYR A 227 0.95 -8.50 18.18
N GLY A 228 0.91 -7.20 17.91
CA GLY A 228 0.56 -6.19 18.90
C GLY A 228 0.22 -4.85 18.24
N PHE A 229 -0.56 -4.02 18.93
CA PHE A 229 -1.02 -2.72 18.43
C PHE A 229 -0.50 -1.59 19.33
N ARG A 230 -0.25 -0.40 18.75
CA ARG A 230 0.06 0.84 19.49
C ARG A 230 -0.58 2.06 18.85
N GLU A 231 -0.80 3.08 19.68
CA GLU A 231 -1.59 4.28 19.34
C GLU A 231 -0.73 5.49 18.92
N GLN A 232 0.56 5.55 19.29
CA GLN A 232 1.39 6.75 19.11
C GLN A 232 2.83 6.42 18.67
N LEU A 233 3.38 7.25 17.78
CA LEU A 233 4.73 7.13 17.21
C LEU A 233 5.86 7.69 18.10
N GLN A 234 5.58 8.01 19.38
CA GLN A 234 6.43 8.94 20.11
C GLN A 234 7.62 8.34 20.88
N ASP A 235 7.74 7.02 21.00
CA ASP A 235 8.92 6.42 21.65
C ASP A 235 9.31 5.08 21.02
N SER A 236 10.47 5.08 20.36
CA SER A 236 11.24 3.90 19.91
C SER A 236 10.55 2.96 18.90
N MET A 237 11.09 2.90 17.68
CA MET A 237 10.80 1.86 16.69
C MET A 237 11.09 0.46 17.29
N SER A 238 10.06 -0.19 17.82
CA SER A 238 10.12 -1.57 18.32
C SER A 238 8.73 -2.21 18.37
N LEU A 239 8.26 -2.81 17.27
CA LEU A 239 6.91 -3.38 17.17
C LEU A 239 6.72 -4.45 16.05
N GLY A 240 6.67 -5.72 16.46
CA GLY A 240 5.80 -6.75 15.85
C GLY A 240 6.29 -7.55 14.63
N ILE A 241 6.70 -8.79 14.87
CA ILE A 241 7.03 -9.86 13.88
C ILE A 241 5.82 -10.10 12.97
N LEU A 242 5.91 -10.18 11.63
CA LEU A 242 4.66 -10.40 10.85
C LEU A 242 4.78 -10.77 9.36
N ASP A 243 4.90 -12.03 8.98
CA ASP A 243 4.23 -12.43 7.73
C ASP A 243 2.73 -12.30 7.96
N SER A 244 1.99 -11.47 7.18
CA SER A 244 0.54 -11.61 6.86
C SER A 244 -0.29 -10.32 6.65
N MET A 245 -1.63 -10.50 6.56
CA MET A 245 -2.63 -9.66 5.90
C MET A 245 -3.11 -8.53 6.81
N ALA A 246 -2.76 -7.28 6.51
CA ALA A 246 -3.34 -6.12 7.19
C ALA A 246 -4.71 -5.81 6.59
N SER A 247 -5.75 -5.80 7.43
CA SER A 247 -7.09 -5.42 7.00
C SER A 247 -7.54 -4.16 7.72
N LEU A 248 -7.84 -3.12 6.95
CA LEU A 248 -8.53 -1.94 7.44
C LEU A 248 -10.00 -2.14 7.12
N CYS A 249 -10.82 -2.26 8.15
CA CYS A 249 -12.20 -2.65 8.00
C CYS A 249 -13.13 -1.72 8.79
N TYR A 250 -14.41 -1.73 8.42
CA TYR A 250 -15.43 -0.83 8.96
C TYR A 250 -16.64 -1.63 9.46
N TYR A 251 -17.17 -1.28 10.65
CA TYR A 251 -18.47 -1.74 11.17
C TYR A 251 -19.34 -0.54 11.55
#